data_AF-A0A3D5S848-F1
#
_entry.id   AF-A0A3D5S848-F1
#
_cell.length_a   1.000
_cell.length_b   1.000
_cell.length_c   1.000
_cell.angle_alpha   90.00
_cell.angle_beta   90.00
_cell.angle_gamma   90.00
#
_symmetry.space_group_name_H-M   'P 1'
#
loop_
_entity.id
_entity.type
_entity.pdbx_description
1 polymer ?
#
loop_
_entity_poly.entity_id
_entity_poly.type
_entity_poly.pdbx_seq_one_letter_code
_entity_poly.pdbx_strand_id
1 'polypeptide(L)'
;MNQYLGLFLKGLAMGAANVIPGVSGGTIAFITGIYQRLIDALKSFDLNALKLLLKGDFKVFSLKTDLYFLVAIFAGIAISILSLAKVLEYAFVNYEVLTLAFFFGLIIASILGVGKQISSFNFSNVLALLIGVAIAGGIAFLPPAEANDSFIYLTICGAVAICSMILPGLSGSYILLLMGNYVLVMQAIGDLSISILAPIAIGCVLGLVLFSRLLSFLFKSYKDFTISILTGFVAGSLAIIWPWKETQYLVLESGKEKAIGYDWNLPAMTIEFYIALVLMLVGFLLVWLMERYANNSQSGI
;
A
#
# COMPACT_ATOMS: atom_id res chain seq x y z
N MET A 1 -5.16 12.08 24.53
CA MET A 1 -3.85 12.41 23.91
C MET A 1 -3.17 11.17 23.30
N ASN A 2 -3.17 10.01 23.98
CA ASN A 2 -2.48 8.79 23.52
C ASN A 2 -3.02 8.17 22.21
N GLN A 3 -4.32 8.27 21.91
CA GLN A 3 -4.91 7.61 20.73
C GLN A 3 -4.50 8.30 19.41
N TYR A 4 -4.54 9.63 19.33
CA TYR A 4 -4.18 10.37 18.11
C TYR A 4 -2.67 10.36 17.85
N LEU A 5 -1.86 10.36 18.90
CA LEU A 5 -0.41 10.13 18.77
C LEU A 5 -0.13 8.74 18.19
N GLY A 6 -0.85 7.71 18.65
CA GLY A 6 -0.76 6.37 18.06
C GLY A 6 -1.17 6.32 16.59
N LEU A 7 -2.25 7.01 16.20
CA LEU A 7 -2.67 7.12 14.79
C LEU A 7 -1.64 7.86 13.93
N PHE A 8 -1.06 8.93 14.47
CA PHE A 8 0.00 9.68 13.82
C PHE A 8 1.25 8.83 13.59
N LEU A 9 1.70 8.06 14.59
CA LEU A 9 2.83 7.12 14.46
C LEU A 9 2.55 6.02 13.41
N LYS A 10 1.31 5.50 13.37
CA LYS A 10 0.89 4.58 12.30
C LYS A 10 0.94 5.26 10.92
N GLY A 11 0.51 6.51 10.82
CA GLY A 11 0.66 7.33 9.62
C GLY A 11 2.13 7.52 9.20
N LEU A 12 3.04 7.75 10.14
CA LEU A 12 4.48 7.83 9.85
C LEU A 12 5.00 6.53 9.24
N ALA A 13 4.64 5.39 9.81
CA ALA A 13 5.01 4.07 9.29
C ALA A 13 4.40 3.81 7.89
N MET A 14 3.14 4.21 7.66
CA MET A 14 2.50 4.13 6.34
C MET A 14 3.23 4.99 5.30
N GLY A 15 3.64 6.21 5.66
CA GLY A 15 4.39 7.09 4.77
C GLY A 15 5.78 6.53 4.44
N ALA A 16 6.46 5.93 5.42
CA ALA A 16 7.77 5.32 5.22
C ALA A 16 7.68 4.12 4.26
N ALA A 17 6.64 3.28 4.42
CA ALA A 17 6.35 2.18 3.50
C ALA A 17 6.12 2.67 2.07
N ASN A 18 5.35 3.75 1.88
CA ASN A 18 5.05 4.29 0.55
C ASN A 18 6.25 4.87 -0.20
N VAL A 19 7.35 5.19 0.48
CA VAL A 19 8.59 5.62 -0.18
C VAL A 19 9.24 4.45 -0.93
N ILE A 20 9.00 3.22 -0.47
CA ILE A 20 9.78 2.07 -0.91
C ILE A 20 9.02 1.28 -1.98
N PRO A 21 9.64 1.05 -3.15
CA PRO A 21 9.03 0.25 -4.19
C PRO A 21 8.62 -1.14 -3.68
N GLY A 22 7.37 -1.55 -3.97
CA GLY A 22 6.84 -2.85 -3.59
C GLY A 22 6.24 -2.94 -2.17
N VAL A 23 6.36 -1.90 -1.34
CA VAL A 23 5.73 -1.83 -0.02
C VAL A 23 4.62 -0.78 -0.03
N SER A 24 3.39 -1.18 0.32
CA SER A 24 2.23 -0.28 0.36
C SER A 24 1.92 0.14 1.80
N GLY A 25 1.63 1.43 2.00
CA GLY A 25 1.07 1.95 3.24
C GLY A 25 -0.26 1.29 3.60
N GLY A 26 -1.01 0.78 2.63
CA GLY A 26 -2.18 -0.07 2.86
C GLY A 26 -1.84 -1.33 3.66
N THR A 27 -0.69 -1.95 3.41
CA THR A 27 -0.19 -3.09 4.19
C THR A 27 0.05 -2.69 5.65
N ILE A 28 0.68 -1.54 5.91
CA ILE A 28 0.90 -1.05 7.29
C ILE A 28 -0.42 -0.71 7.98
N ALA A 29 -1.38 -0.09 7.28
CA ALA A 29 -2.72 0.16 7.81
C ALA A 29 -3.41 -1.15 8.20
N PHE A 30 -3.20 -2.20 7.42
CA PHE A 30 -3.74 -3.52 7.69
C PHE A 30 -3.13 -4.15 8.94
N ILE A 31 -1.79 -4.22 8.99
CA ILE A 31 -1.04 -4.76 10.14
C ILE A 31 -1.45 -4.07 11.44
N THR A 32 -1.56 -2.75 11.40
CA THR A 32 -1.81 -1.95 12.60
C THR A 32 -3.31 -1.91 12.98
N GLY A 33 -4.15 -2.68 12.29
CA GLY A 33 -5.57 -2.87 12.59
C GLY A 33 -6.45 -1.65 12.27
N ILE A 34 -5.94 -0.67 11.53
CA ILE A 34 -6.68 0.56 11.20
C ILE A 34 -7.27 0.53 9.79
N TYR A 35 -6.99 -0.51 9.00
CA TYR A 35 -7.38 -0.59 7.59
C TYR A 35 -8.88 -0.49 7.37
N GLN A 36 -9.68 -1.31 8.05
CA GLN A 36 -11.14 -1.26 7.89
C GLN A 36 -11.71 0.12 8.25
N ARG A 37 -11.20 0.73 9.34
CA ARG A 37 -11.57 2.10 9.74
C ARG A 37 -11.18 3.14 8.68
N LEU A 38 -10.00 2.98 8.07
CA LEU A 38 -9.55 3.82 6.95
C LEU A 38 -10.48 3.69 5.74
N ILE A 39 -10.84 2.48 5.33
CA ILE A 39 -11.76 2.25 4.21
C ILE A 39 -13.14 2.86 4.49
N ASP A 40 -13.68 2.66 5.70
CA ASP A 40 -14.98 3.19 6.09
C ASP A 40 -14.95 4.74 6.19
N ALA A 41 -13.87 5.33 6.69
CA ALA A 41 -13.66 6.77 6.71
C ALA A 41 -13.55 7.34 5.29
N LEU A 42 -12.80 6.73 4.38
CA LEU A 42 -12.73 7.17 2.97
C LEU A 42 -14.08 7.05 2.25
N LYS A 43 -14.78 5.95 2.45
CA LYS A 43 -16.13 5.70 1.89
C LYS A 43 -17.15 6.76 2.32
N SER A 44 -17.00 7.31 3.53
CA SER A 44 -17.94 8.25 4.12
C SER A 44 -17.99 9.62 3.42
N PHE A 45 -16.99 9.94 2.58
CA PHE A 45 -16.97 11.10 1.69
C PHE A 45 -17.93 10.92 0.52
N ASP A 46 -19.21 10.83 0.84
CA ASP A 46 -20.33 10.75 -0.11
C ASP A 46 -20.93 12.14 -0.38
N LEU A 47 -21.94 12.18 -1.27
CA LEU A 47 -22.67 13.42 -1.56
C LEU A 47 -23.33 14.04 -0.31
N ASN A 48 -23.62 13.25 0.73
CA ASN A 48 -24.18 13.78 1.97
C ASN A 48 -23.11 14.48 2.81
N ALA A 49 -21.88 13.95 2.86
CA ALA A 49 -20.75 14.62 3.49
C ALA A 49 -20.48 15.96 2.80
N LEU A 50 -20.51 15.99 1.46
CA LEU A 50 -20.37 17.24 0.72
C LEU A 50 -21.49 18.25 1.04
N LYS A 51 -22.75 17.79 1.11
CA LYS A 51 -23.88 18.64 1.52
C LYS A 51 -23.71 19.21 2.94
N LEU A 52 -23.22 18.40 3.88
CA LEU A 52 -22.95 18.86 5.26
C LEU A 52 -21.86 19.93 5.28
N LEU A 53 -20.79 19.73 4.50
CA LEU A 53 -19.70 20.70 4.36
C LEU A 53 -20.19 22.03 3.78
N LEU A 54 -20.99 21.98 2.70
CA LEU A 54 -21.56 23.17 2.05
C LEU A 54 -22.58 23.91 2.93
N LYS A 55 -23.25 23.22 3.86
CA LYS A 55 -24.14 23.81 4.86
C LYS A 55 -23.39 24.43 6.05
N GLY A 56 -22.07 24.26 6.15
CA GLY A 56 -21.27 24.74 7.27
C GLY A 56 -21.41 23.93 8.55
N ASP A 57 -22.04 22.75 8.51
CA ASP A 57 -22.17 21.88 9.69
C ASP A 57 -20.90 21.01 9.88
N PHE A 58 -19.80 21.69 10.21
CA PHE A 58 -18.49 21.06 10.36
C PHE A 58 -18.44 20.00 11.44
N LYS A 59 -19.28 20.13 12.49
CA LYS A 59 -19.31 19.17 13.60
C LYS A 59 -19.85 17.82 13.11
N VAL A 60 -21.02 17.83 12.47
CA VAL A 60 -21.64 16.61 11.92
C VAL A 60 -20.80 16.05 10.77
N PHE A 61 -20.23 16.91 9.93
CA PHE A 61 -19.28 16.50 8.89
C PHE A 61 -18.08 15.75 9.47
N SER A 62 -17.43 16.29 10.51
CA SER A 62 -16.23 15.67 11.10
C SER A 62 -16.52 14.30 11.72
N LEU A 63 -17.71 14.13 12.31
CA LEU A 63 -18.14 12.88 12.93
C LEU A 63 -18.48 11.84 11.88
N LYS A 64 -19.21 12.24 10.82
CA LYS A 64 -19.55 11.35 9.70
C LYS A 64 -18.28 10.86 8.98
N THR A 65 -17.29 11.72 8.83
CA THR A 65 -16.09 11.43 8.05
C THR A 65 -14.92 10.83 8.82
N ASP A 66 -15.05 10.74 10.14
CA ASP A 66 -13.95 10.42 11.04
C ASP A 66 -12.71 11.31 10.76
N LEU A 67 -12.98 12.62 10.60
CA LEU A 67 -12.00 13.56 10.06
C LEU A 67 -10.72 13.63 10.90
N TYR A 68 -10.84 13.58 12.22
CA TYR A 68 -9.67 13.61 13.11
C TYR A 68 -8.77 12.38 12.96
N PHE A 69 -9.36 11.20 12.69
CA PHE A 69 -8.59 9.99 12.39
C PHE A 69 -7.82 10.16 11.07
N LEU A 70 -8.48 10.66 10.03
CA LEU A 70 -7.84 10.89 8.73
C LEU A 70 -6.73 11.95 8.83
N VAL A 71 -6.99 13.07 9.52
CA VAL A 71 -5.99 14.13 9.72
C VAL A 71 -4.77 13.59 10.45
N ALA A 72 -4.94 12.79 11.51
CA ALA A 72 -3.81 12.22 12.25
C ALA A 72 -2.96 11.29 11.36
N ILE A 73 -3.59 10.40 10.59
CA ILE A 73 -2.88 9.49 9.68
C ILE A 73 -2.20 10.25 8.55
N PHE A 74 -2.92 11.11 7.84
CA PHE A 74 -2.38 11.85 6.70
C PHE A 74 -1.29 12.84 7.12
N ALA A 75 -1.39 13.44 8.31
CA ALA A 75 -0.29 14.24 8.85
C ALA A 75 0.96 13.39 9.10
N GLY A 76 0.81 12.17 9.64
CA GLY A 76 1.92 11.23 9.80
C GLY A 76 2.52 10.82 8.46
N ILE A 77 1.69 10.48 7.47
CA ILE A 77 2.14 10.13 6.11
C ILE A 77 2.92 11.29 5.50
N ALA A 78 2.37 12.51 5.56
CA ALA A 78 3.01 13.70 4.99
C ALA A 78 4.36 14.00 5.65
N ILE A 79 4.43 13.99 6.98
CA ILE A 79 5.69 14.22 7.70
C ILE A 79 6.71 13.13 7.37
N SER A 80 6.29 11.87 7.29
CA SER A 80 7.19 10.77 6.94
C SER A 80 7.74 10.90 5.53
N ILE A 81 6.89 11.20 4.54
CA ILE A 81 7.35 11.43 3.17
C ILE A 81 8.33 12.62 3.13
N LEU A 82 8.05 13.71 3.83
CA LEU A 82 8.94 14.88 3.82
C LEU A 82 10.27 14.65 4.55
N SER A 83 10.30 13.83 5.60
CA SER A 83 11.48 13.63 6.45
C SER A 83 12.28 12.37 6.12
N LEU A 84 11.60 11.25 5.86
CA LEU A 84 12.23 9.94 5.63
C LEU A 84 12.47 9.64 4.15
N ALA A 85 11.82 10.33 3.19
CA ALA A 85 11.94 9.95 1.78
C ALA A 85 13.39 9.90 1.31
N LYS A 86 14.19 10.94 1.61
CA LYS A 86 15.60 10.99 1.20
C LYS A 86 16.46 9.93 1.88
N VAL A 87 16.18 9.61 3.14
CA VAL A 87 16.95 8.60 3.91
C VAL A 87 16.67 7.21 3.38
N LEU A 88 15.38 6.89 3.15
CA LEU A 88 14.97 5.59 2.62
C LEU A 88 15.37 5.44 1.14
N GLU A 89 15.30 6.50 0.34
CA GLU A 89 15.82 6.53 -1.03
C GLU A 89 17.33 6.27 -1.04
N TYR A 90 18.10 6.97 -0.19
CA TYR A 90 19.54 6.71 -0.04
C TYR A 90 19.83 5.27 0.39
N ALA A 91 19.10 4.75 1.39
CA ALA A 91 19.27 3.38 1.86
C ALA A 91 18.92 2.35 0.78
N PHE A 92 17.86 2.58 0.00
CA PHE A 92 17.46 1.71 -1.09
C PHE A 92 18.48 1.69 -2.22
N VAL A 93 18.99 2.86 -2.63
CA VAL A 93 19.98 2.96 -3.72
C VAL A 93 21.34 2.38 -3.33
N ASN A 94 21.80 2.62 -2.09
CA ASN A 94 23.15 2.20 -1.66
C ASN A 94 23.17 0.82 -0.98
N TYR A 95 22.03 0.37 -0.46
CA TYR A 95 21.88 -0.86 0.32
C TYR A 95 20.56 -1.57 -0.02
N GLU A 96 20.30 -1.80 -1.31
CA GLU A 96 19.04 -2.38 -1.82
C GLU A 96 18.68 -3.69 -1.10
N VAL A 97 19.61 -4.65 -1.06
CA VAL A 97 19.43 -5.97 -0.44
C VAL A 97 19.05 -5.85 1.04
N LEU A 98 19.79 -5.02 1.80
CA LEU A 98 19.55 -4.83 3.24
C LEU A 98 18.21 -4.16 3.52
N THR A 99 17.87 -3.15 2.70
CA THR A 99 16.59 -2.44 2.78
C THR A 99 15.44 -3.41 2.49
N LEU A 100 15.51 -4.14 1.37
CA LEU A 100 14.50 -5.14 1.00
C LEU A 100 14.37 -6.24 2.05
N ALA A 101 15.47 -6.73 2.62
CA ALA A 101 15.44 -7.75 3.66
C ALA A 101 14.70 -7.28 4.92
N PHE A 102 14.92 -6.04 5.36
CA PHE A 102 14.17 -5.43 6.46
C PHE A 102 12.66 -5.40 6.16
N PHE A 103 12.25 -4.94 4.98
CA PHE A 103 10.84 -4.91 4.57
C PHE A 103 10.24 -6.29 4.37
N PHE A 104 11.03 -7.25 3.90
CA PHE A 104 10.62 -8.65 3.78
C PHE A 104 10.22 -9.22 5.14
N GLY A 105 11.01 -8.94 6.18
CA GLY A 105 10.67 -9.27 7.55
C GLY A 105 9.35 -8.65 8.03
N LEU A 106 9.15 -7.36 7.74
CA LEU A 106 7.91 -6.64 8.06
C LEU A 106 6.69 -7.28 7.38
N ILE A 107 6.81 -7.68 6.11
CA ILE A 107 5.72 -8.31 5.36
C ILE A 107 5.46 -9.74 5.85
N ILE A 108 6.49 -10.54 6.19
CA ILE A 108 6.26 -11.87 6.79
C ILE A 108 5.45 -11.73 8.08
N ALA A 109 5.85 -10.82 8.98
CA ALA A 109 5.12 -10.59 10.21
C ALA A 109 3.67 -10.14 9.93
N SER A 110 3.46 -9.33 8.89
CA SER A 110 2.13 -8.96 8.40
C SER A 110 1.29 -10.16 8.01
N ILE A 111 1.81 -11.07 7.19
CA ILE A 111 1.07 -12.25 6.72
C ILE A 111 0.58 -13.06 7.91
N LEU A 112 1.42 -13.23 8.94
CA LEU A 112 1.05 -13.95 10.15
C LEU A 112 0.02 -13.21 11.00
N GLY A 113 0.22 -11.90 11.25
CA GLY A 113 -0.71 -11.10 12.06
C GLY A 113 -2.09 -10.99 11.41
N VAL A 114 -2.12 -10.84 10.08
CA VAL A 114 -3.35 -10.74 9.29
C VAL A 114 -4.04 -12.09 9.14
N GLY A 115 -3.28 -13.14 8.83
CA GLY A 115 -3.81 -14.49 8.69
C GLY A 115 -4.50 -15.00 9.96
N LYS A 116 -4.08 -14.53 11.14
CA LYS A 116 -4.75 -14.83 12.42
C LYS A 116 -6.17 -14.26 12.54
N GLN A 117 -6.52 -13.24 11.74
CA GLN A 117 -7.87 -12.67 11.76
C GLN A 117 -8.88 -13.52 10.96
N ILE A 118 -8.42 -14.53 10.22
CA ILE A 118 -9.26 -15.48 9.51
C ILE A 118 -9.83 -16.46 10.55
N SER A 119 -11.15 -16.40 10.80
CA SER A 119 -11.77 -17.21 11.84
C SER A 119 -11.99 -18.68 11.44
N SER A 120 -12.08 -18.96 10.13
CA SER A 120 -12.31 -20.30 9.60
C SER A 120 -11.40 -20.60 8.41
N PHE A 121 -10.62 -21.69 8.48
CA PHE A 121 -9.81 -22.18 7.34
C PHE A 121 -10.58 -23.26 6.56
N ASN A 122 -11.72 -22.88 5.98
CA ASN A 122 -12.45 -23.75 5.06
C ASN A 122 -11.82 -23.72 3.65
N PHE A 123 -12.25 -24.65 2.79
CA PHE A 123 -11.73 -24.75 1.42
C PHE A 123 -11.83 -23.45 0.62
N SER A 124 -12.94 -22.70 0.77
CA SER A 124 -13.16 -21.43 0.08
C SER A 124 -12.13 -20.37 0.48
N ASN A 125 -11.82 -20.27 1.78
CA ASN A 125 -10.86 -19.29 2.30
C ASN A 125 -9.42 -19.64 1.92
N VAL A 126 -9.05 -20.92 1.95
CA VAL A 126 -7.74 -21.37 1.47
C VAL A 126 -7.60 -21.09 -0.03
N LEU A 127 -8.63 -21.38 -0.82
CA LEU A 127 -8.62 -21.10 -2.25
C LEU A 127 -8.52 -19.58 -2.52
N ALA A 128 -9.25 -18.76 -1.78
CA ALA A 128 -9.15 -17.30 -1.84
C ALA A 128 -7.72 -16.80 -1.56
N LEU A 129 -7.05 -17.34 -0.54
CA LEU A 129 -5.67 -17.00 -0.23
C LEU A 129 -4.75 -17.37 -1.40
N LEU A 130 -4.85 -18.59 -1.93
CA LEU A 130 -4.04 -19.04 -3.06
C LEU A 130 -4.27 -18.19 -4.31
N ILE A 131 -5.51 -17.80 -4.60
CA ILE A 131 -5.84 -16.88 -5.70
C ILE A 131 -5.18 -15.52 -5.47
N GLY A 132 -5.24 -14.98 -4.25
CA GLY A 132 -4.55 -13.73 -3.91
C GLY A 132 -3.04 -13.79 -4.13
N VAL A 133 -2.40 -14.89 -3.71
CA VAL A 133 -0.96 -15.13 -3.95
C VAL A 133 -0.66 -15.20 -5.44
N ALA A 134 -1.45 -15.99 -6.19
CA ALA A 134 -1.25 -16.18 -7.62
C ALA A 134 -1.40 -14.88 -8.40
N ILE A 135 -2.41 -14.05 -8.07
CA ILE A 135 -2.63 -12.76 -8.73
C ILE A 135 -1.48 -11.80 -8.39
N ALA A 136 -1.18 -11.59 -7.10
CA ALA A 136 -0.15 -10.63 -6.70
C ALA A 136 1.26 -11.04 -7.16
N GLY A 137 1.60 -12.32 -7.04
CA GLY A 137 2.86 -12.86 -7.55
C GLY A 137 2.92 -12.83 -9.07
N GLY A 138 1.82 -13.17 -9.75
CA GLY A 138 1.72 -13.16 -11.21
C GLY A 138 1.91 -11.77 -11.83
N ILE A 139 1.44 -10.71 -11.17
CA ILE A 139 1.62 -9.32 -11.59
C ILE A 139 3.10 -8.97 -11.77
N ALA A 140 4.00 -9.56 -10.97
CA ALA A 140 5.44 -9.31 -11.05
C ALA A 140 6.09 -9.79 -12.37
N PHE A 141 5.43 -10.69 -13.10
CA PHE A 141 5.91 -11.27 -14.35
C PHE A 141 5.26 -10.65 -15.60
N LEU A 142 4.35 -9.69 -15.42
CA LEU A 142 3.69 -9.04 -16.56
C LEU A 142 4.63 -8.01 -17.20
N PRO A 143 4.82 -8.04 -18.53
CA PRO A 143 5.55 -6.98 -19.20
C PRO A 143 4.74 -5.67 -19.17
N PRO A 144 5.40 -4.50 -19.07
CA PRO A 144 4.73 -3.21 -19.21
C PRO A 144 4.04 -3.06 -20.57
N ALA A 145 2.83 -2.51 -20.56
CA ALA A 145 2.13 -2.09 -21.77
C ALA A 145 2.78 -0.84 -22.40
N GLU A 146 2.43 -0.53 -23.65
CA GLU A 146 2.81 0.72 -24.28
C GLU A 146 2.01 1.90 -23.71
N ALA A 147 2.64 3.08 -23.66
CA ALA A 147 2.00 4.29 -23.18
C ALA A 147 0.82 4.69 -24.07
N ASN A 148 -0.30 5.08 -23.46
CA ASN A 148 -1.51 5.47 -24.17
C ASN A 148 -2.16 6.70 -23.53
N ASP A 149 -2.22 7.82 -24.26
CA ASP A 149 -2.73 9.10 -23.78
C ASP A 149 -4.26 9.28 -23.95
N SER A 150 -4.97 8.25 -24.41
CA SER A 150 -6.43 8.28 -24.54
C SER A 150 -7.09 8.62 -23.21
N PHE A 151 -8.02 9.57 -23.24
CA PHE A 151 -8.78 10.01 -22.06
C PHE A 151 -9.41 8.84 -21.29
N ILE A 152 -10.00 7.86 -22.00
CA ILE A 152 -10.63 6.68 -21.38
C ILE A 152 -9.58 5.80 -20.73
N TYR A 153 -8.46 5.55 -21.42
CA TYR A 153 -7.39 4.72 -20.88
C TYR A 153 -6.77 5.35 -19.62
N LEU A 154 -6.47 6.65 -19.67
CA LEU A 154 -6.00 7.42 -18.52
C LEU A 154 -6.97 7.38 -17.34
N THR A 155 -8.28 7.47 -17.61
CA THR A 155 -9.30 7.34 -16.56
C THR A 155 -9.27 5.95 -15.92
N ILE A 156 -9.11 4.89 -16.71
CA ILE A 156 -8.97 3.52 -16.19
C ILE A 156 -7.67 3.38 -15.40
N CYS A 157 -6.54 3.91 -15.91
CA CYS A 157 -5.26 3.92 -15.20
C CYS A 157 -5.38 4.55 -13.82
N GLY A 158 -5.99 5.74 -13.72
CA GLY A 158 -6.21 6.40 -12.43
C GLY A 158 -7.06 5.56 -11.48
N ALA A 159 -8.15 4.96 -12.00
CA ALA A 159 -9.03 4.11 -11.20
C ALA A 159 -8.32 2.85 -10.66
N VAL A 160 -7.57 2.14 -11.50
CA VAL A 160 -6.86 0.93 -11.07
C VAL A 160 -5.68 1.26 -10.16
N ALA A 161 -4.96 2.36 -10.45
CA ALA A 161 -3.85 2.84 -9.62
C ALA A 161 -4.29 3.18 -8.20
N ILE A 162 -5.40 3.90 -8.03
CA ILE A 162 -5.89 4.23 -6.68
C ILE A 162 -6.42 2.99 -5.94
N CYS A 163 -7.07 2.06 -6.65
CA CYS A 163 -7.56 0.82 -6.05
C CYS A 163 -6.39 -0.05 -5.54
N SER A 164 -5.31 -0.12 -6.31
CA SER A 164 -4.10 -0.84 -5.92
C SER A 164 -3.31 -0.14 -4.81
N MET A 165 -3.31 1.19 -4.72
CA MET A 165 -2.74 1.89 -3.55
C MET A 165 -3.49 1.58 -2.25
N ILE A 166 -4.80 1.36 -2.34
CA ILE A 166 -5.62 0.99 -1.18
C ILE A 166 -5.38 -0.48 -0.83
N LEU A 167 -5.34 -1.36 -1.82
CA LEU A 167 -5.16 -2.80 -1.60
C LEU A 167 -3.78 -3.09 -0.96
N PRO A 168 -3.71 -3.79 0.18
CA PRO A 168 -2.45 -4.19 0.77
C PRO A 168 -1.70 -5.16 -0.17
N GLY A 169 -0.38 -5.01 -0.24
CA GLY A 169 0.48 -5.85 -1.09
C GLY A 169 0.64 -5.39 -2.54
N LEU A 170 -0.07 -4.35 -3.02
CA LEU A 170 0.14 -3.78 -4.36
C LEU A 170 0.55 -2.30 -4.30
N SER A 171 1.38 -1.87 -5.25
CA SER A 171 1.77 -0.47 -5.40
C SER A 171 1.08 0.14 -6.63
N GLY A 172 0.32 1.23 -6.46
CA GLY A 172 -0.32 1.89 -7.60
C GLY A 172 0.66 2.49 -8.60
N SER A 173 1.85 2.90 -8.15
CA SER A 173 2.90 3.36 -9.08
C SER A 173 3.46 2.23 -9.94
N TYR A 174 3.48 1.01 -9.42
CA TYR A 174 3.89 -0.18 -10.18
C TYR A 174 2.80 -0.61 -11.15
N ILE A 175 1.53 -0.56 -10.74
CA ILE A 175 0.40 -0.83 -11.66
C ILE A 175 0.35 0.19 -12.80
N LEU A 176 0.57 1.48 -12.54
CA LEU A 176 0.66 2.48 -13.62
C LEU A 176 1.80 2.21 -14.59
N LEU A 177 2.91 1.65 -14.10
CA LEU A 177 4.04 1.27 -14.94
C LEU A 177 3.69 0.06 -15.79
N LEU A 178 3.04 -0.96 -15.23
CA LEU A 178 2.54 -2.10 -15.99
C LEU A 178 1.50 -1.70 -17.05
N MET A 179 0.75 -0.64 -16.80
CA MET A 179 -0.15 -0.03 -17.77
C MET A 179 0.54 0.94 -18.73
N GLY A 180 1.88 1.02 -18.76
CA GLY A 180 2.64 1.87 -19.70
C GLY A 180 2.62 3.37 -19.42
N ASN A 181 1.77 3.83 -18.50
CA ASN A 181 1.44 5.25 -18.35
C ASN A 181 2.17 5.95 -17.21
N TYR A 182 3.03 5.26 -16.47
CA TYR A 182 3.80 5.87 -15.39
C TYR A 182 4.63 7.06 -15.85
N VAL A 183 5.42 6.90 -16.93
CA VAL A 183 6.30 7.95 -17.46
C VAL A 183 5.49 9.16 -17.89
N LEU A 184 4.44 8.90 -18.67
CA LEU A 184 3.50 9.90 -19.17
C LEU A 184 2.84 10.71 -18.05
N VAL A 185 2.44 10.04 -16.96
CA VAL A 185 1.87 10.72 -15.78
C VAL A 185 2.93 11.53 -15.05
N MET A 186 4.16 11.03 -14.90
CA MET A 186 5.23 11.77 -14.23
C MET A 186 5.65 13.03 -15.00
N GLN A 187 5.76 12.93 -16.34
CA GLN A 187 5.98 14.08 -17.22
C GLN A 187 4.83 15.08 -17.09
N ALA A 188 3.58 14.60 -17.15
CA ALA A 188 2.40 15.46 -16.99
C ALA A 188 2.34 16.19 -15.64
N ILE A 189 2.85 15.60 -14.55
CA ILE A 189 2.97 16.28 -13.25
C ILE A 189 4.00 17.40 -13.33
N GLY A 190 5.16 17.16 -13.95
CA GLY A 190 6.20 18.18 -14.14
C GLY A 190 5.74 19.35 -15.02
N ASP A 191 5.06 19.02 -16.12
CA ASP A 191 4.57 20.00 -17.11
C ASP A 191 3.20 20.58 -16.77
N LEU A 192 2.57 20.13 -15.68
CA LEU A 192 1.20 20.46 -15.29
C LEU A 192 0.19 20.24 -16.43
N SER A 193 0.37 19.16 -17.21
CA SER A 193 -0.44 18.83 -18.38
C SER A 193 -1.86 18.37 -17.99
N ILE A 194 -2.79 19.32 -18.00
CA ILE A 194 -4.19 19.10 -17.58
C ILE A 194 -4.89 18.03 -18.43
N SER A 195 -4.53 17.91 -19.72
CA SER A 195 -5.11 16.89 -20.63
C SER A 195 -4.86 15.47 -20.15
N ILE A 196 -3.74 15.23 -19.46
CA ILE A 196 -3.38 13.94 -18.88
C ILE A 196 -3.83 13.84 -17.41
N LEU A 197 -3.60 14.90 -16.62
CA LEU A 197 -3.88 14.88 -15.18
C LEU A 197 -5.38 14.82 -14.88
N ALA A 198 -6.22 15.49 -15.67
CA ALA A 198 -7.66 15.50 -15.46
C ALA A 198 -8.30 14.10 -15.56
N PRO A 199 -8.12 13.31 -16.65
CA PRO A 199 -8.68 11.96 -16.71
C PRO A 199 -8.14 11.04 -15.61
N ILE A 200 -6.83 11.13 -15.28
CA ILE A 200 -6.24 10.37 -14.17
C ILE A 200 -6.92 10.73 -12.85
N ALA A 201 -7.10 12.01 -12.56
CA ALA A 201 -7.75 12.47 -11.33
C ALA A 201 -9.22 12.02 -11.25
N ILE A 202 -9.96 12.09 -12.36
CA ILE A 202 -11.34 11.56 -12.46
C ILE A 202 -11.34 10.06 -12.16
N GLY A 203 -10.43 9.32 -12.77
CA GLY A 203 -10.21 7.89 -12.51
C GLY A 203 -9.97 7.60 -11.04
N CYS A 204 -9.04 8.32 -10.41
CA CYS A 204 -8.72 8.18 -8.99
C CYS A 204 -9.94 8.44 -8.09
N VAL A 205 -10.75 9.47 -8.38
CA VAL A 205 -11.95 9.75 -7.58
C VAL A 205 -12.98 8.64 -7.74
N LEU A 206 -13.29 8.24 -8.98
CA LEU A 206 -14.27 7.19 -9.26
C LEU A 206 -13.83 5.84 -8.67
N GLY A 207 -12.56 5.47 -8.89
CA GLY A 207 -11.95 4.25 -8.36
C GLY A 207 -12.01 4.21 -6.84
N LEU A 208 -11.57 5.27 -6.16
CA LEU A 208 -11.60 5.35 -4.70
C LEU A 208 -13.02 5.21 -4.15
N VAL A 209 -14.00 5.91 -4.71
CA VAL A 209 -15.39 5.88 -4.23
C VAL A 209 -16.02 4.49 -4.45
N LEU A 210 -15.87 3.92 -5.64
CA LEU A 210 -16.47 2.61 -5.96
C LEU A 210 -15.79 1.49 -5.16
N PHE A 211 -14.45 1.51 -5.12
CA PHE A 211 -13.67 0.46 -4.49
C PHE A 211 -13.76 0.48 -2.97
N SER A 212 -13.72 1.65 -2.33
CA SER A 212 -13.92 1.75 -0.87
C SER A 212 -15.30 1.23 -0.45
N ARG A 213 -16.34 1.47 -1.26
CA ARG A 213 -17.69 0.93 -1.04
C ARG A 213 -17.74 -0.58 -1.19
N LEU A 214 -17.18 -1.11 -2.27
CA LEU A 214 -17.07 -2.54 -2.53
C LEU A 214 -16.34 -3.24 -1.39
N LEU A 215 -15.17 -2.73 -1.01
CA LEU A 215 -14.33 -3.35 0.00
C LEU A 215 -14.97 -3.27 1.40
N SER A 216 -15.59 -2.14 1.75
CA SER A 216 -16.38 -2.01 2.98
C SER A 216 -17.55 -3.01 3.01
N PHE A 217 -18.21 -3.26 1.87
CA PHE A 217 -19.25 -4.29 1.76
C PHE A 217 -18.66 -5.70 1.95
N LEU A 218 -17.57 -6.03 1.25
CA LEU A 218 -16.91 -7.33 1.35
C LEU A 218 -16.41 -7.64 2.77
N PHE A 219 -15.84 -6.66 3.48
CA PHE A 219 -15.45 -6.84 4.89
C PHE A 219 -16.64 -7.12 5.83
N LYS A 220 -17.83 -6.60 5.53
CA LYS A 220 -19.02 -6.79 6.37
C LYS A 220 -19.73 -8.10 6.07
N SER A 221 -19.81 -8.49 4.80
CA SER A 221 -20.59 -9.65 4.34
C SER A 221 -19.75 -10.92 4.16
N TYR A 222 -18.46 -10.79 3.85
CA TYR A 222 -17.56 -11.89 3.51
C TYR A 222 -16.20 -11.72 4.18
N LYS A 223 -16.20 -11.45 5.48
CA LYS A 223 -14.99 -11.05 6.24
C LYS A 223 -13.82 -12.01 6.05
N ASP A 224 -13.98 -13.29 6.40
CA ASP A 224 -12.88 -14.27 6.33
C ASP A 224 -12.36 -14.46 4.90
N PHE A 225 -13.26 -14.51 3.92
CA PHE A 225 -12.90 -14.64 2.51
C PHE A 225 -12.09 -13.43 2.03
N THR A 226 -12.54 -12.21 2.40
CA THR A 226 -11.86 -10.96 2.07
C THR A 226 -10.48 -10.90 2.71
N ILE A 227 -10.37 -11.21 4.01
CA ILE A 227 -9.09 -11.24 4.73
C ILE A 227 -8.17 -12.30 4.10
N SER A 228 -8.69 -13.46 3.69
CA SER A 228 -7.91 -14.51 3.03
C SER A 228 -7.32 -14.05 1.70
N ILE A 229 -8.12 -13.42 0.83
CA ILE A 229 -7.64 -12.81 -0.41
C ILE A 229 -6.55 -11.78 -0.12
N LEU A 230 -6.80 -10.85 0.81
CA LEU A 230 -5.86 -9.77 1.15
C LEU A 230 -4.56 -10.32 1.75
N THR A 231 -4.64 -11.37 2.57
CA THR A 231 -3.46 -12.12 3.06
C THR A 231 -2.68 -12.69 1.90
N GLY A 232 -3.37 -13.27 0.92
CA GLY A 232 -2.78 -13.77 -0.31
C GLY A 232 -2.07 -12.68 -1.11
N PHE A 233 -2.68 -11.50 -1.28
CA PHE A 233 -2.04 -10.37 -1.96
C PHE A 233 -0.75 -9.93 -1.27
N VAL A 234 -0.76 -9.82 0.06
CA VAL A 234 0.43 -9.48 0.86
C VAL A 234 1.50 -10.58 0.79
N ALA A 235 1.08 -11.84 0.73
CA ALA A 235 2.01 -12.96 0.57
C ALA A 235 2.62 -13.02 -0.83
N GLY A 236 1.83 -12.80 -1.89
CA GLY A 236 2.34 -12.74 -3.26
C GLY A 236 3.28 -11.57 -3.49
N SER A 237 3.09 -10.45 -2.78
CA SER A 237 4.01 -9.30 -2.86
C SER A 237 5.41 -9.60 -2.31
N LEU A 238 5.62 -10.69 -1.54
CA LEU A 238 6.96 -11.13 -1.14
C LEU A 238 7.86 -11.41 -2.36
N ALA A 239 7.29 -11.89 -3.47
CA ALA A 239 8.05 -12.07 -4.71
C ALA A 239 8.59 -10.72 -5.22
N ILE A 240 7.78 -9.66 -5.13
CA ILE A 240 8.17 -8.31 -5.56
C ILE A 240 9.28 -7.76 -4.66
N ILE A 241 9.30 -8.06 -3.37
CA ILE A 241 10.28 -7.49 -2.41
C ILE A 241 11.38 -8.49 -1.99
N TRP A 242 11.56 -9.57 -2.74
CA TRP A 242 12.63 -10.53 -2.48
C TRP A 242 14.00 -9.82 -2.46
N PRO A 243 14.83 -9.99 -1.41
CA PRO A 243 16.06 -9.20 -1.26
C PRO A 243 17.13 -9.50 -2.31
N TRP A 244 17.18 -10.75 -2.78
CA TRP A 244 18.21 -11.21 -3.71
C TRP A 244 17.62 -11.30 -5.11
N LYS A 245 17.35 -10.14 -5.69
CA LYS A 245 16.86 -9.99 -7.06
C LYS A 245 17.68 -8.91 -7.76
N GLU A 246 17.79 -9.02 -9.07
CA GLU A 246 18.25 -7.93 -9.91
C GLU A 246 17.05 -7.18 -10.45
N THR A 247 16.95 -5.90 -10.13
CA THR A 247 15.88 -5.05 -10.61
C THR A 247 16.21 -4.57 -12.01
N GLN A 248 15.37 -4.89 -12.98
CA GLN A 248 15.47 -4.33 -14.32
C GLN A 248 14.91 -2.91 -14.27
N TYR A 249 15.75 -1.92 -14.58
CA TYR A 249 15.37 -0.51 -14.54
C TYR A 249 15.08 0.04 -15.93
N LEU A 250 14.03 0.83 -16.03
CA LEU A 250 13.80 1.76 -17.13
C LEU A 250 14.30 3.14 -16.70
N VAL A 251 15.29 3.65 -17.43
CA VAL A 251 15.79 5.02 -17.25
C VAL A 251 14.80 5.96 -17.94
N LEU A 252 14.11 6.77 -17.16
CA LEU A 252 13.20 7.79 -17.65
C LEU A 252 14.00 8.95 -18.23
N GLU A 253 13.40 9.73 -19.15
CA GLU A 253 14.00 10.96 -19.67
C GLU A 253 14.37 11.98 -18.56
N SER A 254 13.72 11.87 -17.40
CA SER A 254 14.05 12.64 -16.18
C SER A 254 15.36 12.20 -15.47
N GLY A 255 16.07 11.20 -16.00
CA GLY A 255 17.25 10.59 -15.38
C GLY A 255 16.94 9.67 -14.19
N LYS A 256 15.65 9.45 -13.88
CA LYS A 256 15.21 8.57 -12.79
C LYS A 256 15.02 7.14 -13.29
N GLU A 257 15.51 6.18 -12.51
CA GLU A 257 15.34 4.75 -12.77
C GLU A 257 14.05 4.23 -12.13
N LYS A 258 13.31 3.36 -12.85
CA LYS A 258 12.10 2.73 -12.33
C LYS A 258 12.09 1.24 -12.66
N ALA A 259 11.84 0.41 -11.64
CA ALA A 259 11.75 -1.03 -11.79
C ALA A 259 10.63 -1.45 -12.78
N ILE A 260 10.99 -2.18 -13.83
CA ILE A 260 10.08 -2.76 -14.83
C ILE A 260 9.94 -4.28 -14.72
N GLY A 261 10.85 -4.95 -14.04
CA GLY A 261 10.89 -6.40 -13.86
C GLY A 261 11.96 -6.82 -12.87
N TYR A 262 11.99 -8.10 -12.54
CA TYR A 262 12.93 -8.67 -11.57
C TYR A 262 13.48 -10.00 -12.06
N ASP A 263 14.79 -10.19 -11.91
CA ASP A 263 15.45 -11.48 -12.05
C ASP A 263 15.76 -12.02 -10.65
N TRP A 264 15.07 -13.08 -10.24
CA TRP A 264 15.21 -13.64 -8.90
C TRP A 264 16.44 -14.55 -8.82
N ASN A 265 17.31 -14.25 -7.86
CA ASN A 265 18.54 -14.98 -7.63
C ASN A 265 18.51 -15.70 -6.26
N LEU A 266 19.27 -16.79 -6.16
CA LEU A 266 19.57 -17.39 -4.87
C LEU A 266 20.71 -16.62 -4.19
N PRO A 267 20.62 -16.35 -2.88
CA PRO A 267 21.68 -15.66 -2.16
C PRO A 267 22.98 -16.47 -2.13
N ALA A 268 24.10 -15.79 -2.38
CA ALA A 268 25.40 -16.28 -1.96
C ALA A 268 25.57 -16.07 -0.43
N MET A 269 26.24 -17.00 0.25
CA MET A 269 26.45 -16.96 1.72
C MET A 269 27.56 -15.96 2.10
N THR A 270 27.38 -14.68 1.76
CA THR A 270 28.30 -13.58 2.05
C THR A 270 28.00 -12.94 3.41
N ILE A 271 28.86 -12.03 3.90
CA ILE A 271 28.56 -11.26 5.11
C ILE A 271 27.27 -10.44 4.98
N GLU A 272 27.01 -9.88 3.80
CA GLU A 272 25.79 -9.14 3.48
C GLU A 272 24.55 -10.01 3.64
N PHE A 273 24.61 -11.28 3.24
CA PHE A 273 23.52 -12.24 3.45
C PHE A 273 23.17 -12.40 4.95
N TYR A 274 24.16 -12.55 5.83
CA TYR A 274 23.90 -12.69 7.26
C TYR A 274 23.37 -11.39 7.88
N ILE A 275 23.86 -10.22 7.45
CA ILE A 275 23.33 -8.92 7.87
C ILE A 275 21.88 -8.76 7.40
N ALA A 276 21.57 -9.15 6.17
CA ALA A 276 20.22 -9.15 5.62
C ALA A 276 19.27 -10.03 6.44
N LEU A 277 19.69 -11.23 6.84
CA LEU A 277 18.90 -12.09 7.73
C LEU A 277 18.62 -11.46 9.10
N VAL A 278 19.62 -10.79 9.69
CA VAL A 278 19.43 -10.06 10.95
C VAL A 278 18.42 -8.92 10.76
N LEU A 279 18.55 -8.13 9.69
CA LEU A 279 17.61 -7.04 9.39
C LEU A 279 16.19 -7.55 9.11
N MET A 280 16.06 -8.68 8.42
CA MET A 280 14.79 -9.35 8.21
C MET A 280 14.15 -9.78 9.55
N LEU A 281 14.95 -10.34 10.46
CA LEU A 281 14.47 -10.68 11.79
C LEU A 281 14.08 -9.42 12.59
N VAL A 282 14.86 -8.34 12.51
CA VAL A 282 14.55 -7.07 13.17
C VAL A 282 13.24 -6.50 12.64
N GLY A 283 13.05 -6.46 11.32
CA GLY A 283 11.80 -6.03 10.69
C GLY A 283 10.62 -6.87 11.19
N PHE A 284 10.76 -8.19 11.18
CA PHE A 284 9.73 -9.10 11.69
C PHE A 284 9.37 -8.80 13.16
N LEU A 285 10.39 -8.68 14.03
CA LEU A 285 10.21 -8.43 15.46
C LEU A 285 9.58 -7.07 15.74
N LEU A 286 9.90 -6.03 14.97
CA LEU A 286 9.30 -4.71 15.12
C LEU A 286 7.77 -4.76 14.94
N VAL A 287 7.30 -5.37 13.85
CA VAL A 287 5.85 -5.52 13.61
C VAL A 287 5.20 -6.39 14.67
N TRP A 288 5.83 -7.52 15.00
CA TRP A 288 5.31 -8.44 16.01
C TRP A 288 5.17 -7.78 17.38
N LEU A 289 6.16 -6.98 17.80
CA LEU A 289 6.09 -6.20 19.04
C LEU A 289 5.00 -5.13 18.98
N MET A 290 4.89 -4.38 17.88
CA MET A 290 3.82 -3.38 17.72
C MET A 290 2.43 -4.01 17.82
N GLU A 291 2.21 -5.16 17.19
CA GLU A 291 0.96 -5.91 17.26
C GLU A 291 0.64 -6.31 18.71
N ARG A 292 1.64 -6.82 19.44
CA ARG A 292 1.49 -7.22 20.84
C ARG A 292 1.15 -6.04 21.76
N TYR A 293 1.81 -4.90 21.60
CA TYR A 293 1.51 -3.68 22.36
C TYR A 293 0.12 -3.12 22.05
N ALA A 294 -0.30 -3.16 20.78
CA ALA A 294 -1.63 -2.69 20.37
C ALA A 294 -2.75 -3.54 21.00
N ASN A 295 -2.61 -4.87 21.01
CA ASN A 295 -3.59 -5.78 21.61
C ASN A 295 -3.69 -5.62 23.13
N ASN A 296 -2.54 -5.47 23.83
CA ASN A 296 -2.53 -5.25 25.27
C ASN A 296 -3.15 -3.90 25.69
N SER A 297 -3.13 -2.90 24.81
CA SER A 297 -3.72 -1.58 25.08
C SER A 297 -5.24 -1.55 24.90
N GLN A 298 -5.82 -2.51 24.16
CA GLN A 298 -7.27 -2.66 24.00
C GLN A 298 -7.91 -3.52 25.09
N SER A 299 -7.15 -4.41 25.75
CA SER A 299 -7.63 -5.23 26.87
C SER A 299 -7.64 -4.51 28.23
N GLY A 300 -7.32 -3.21 28.27
CA GLY A 300 -7.27 -2.39 29.48
C GLY A 300 -8.38 -1.34 29.59
N ILE A 301 -9.44 -1.45 28.79
CA ILE A 301 -10.67 -0.62 28.87
C ILE A 301 -11.84 -1.53 29.24
#